data_AF-A0A225APU8-F1
#
_entry.id   AF-A0A225APU8-F1
#
_cell.length_a   1.000
_cell.length_b   1.000
_cell.length_c   1.000
_cell.angle_alpha   90.00
_cell.angle_beta   90.00
_cell.angle_gamma   90.00
#
_symmetry.space_group_name_H-M   'P 1'
#
loop_
_entity.id
_entity.type
_entity.pdbx_description
1 polymer ?
#
loop_
_entity_poly.entity_id
_entity_poly.type
_entity_poly.pdbx_seq_one_letter_code
_entity_poly.pdbx_strand_id
1 'polypeptide(L)'
;MSSFFFFEVPWRPVVIENDERFIIAEPEPELMSSNQNESLEPSIWNELWPGTWVAFDDPSIGGAEGRGMQMTRVGSDPSAWAKTSEGFGVAVMHQLHCVMSVKQALMDYEAGRNTSRHAHGHLHHCLETLRQAVMCHGDLALEHPVDHDGRQGVTGWGNVHMCRDWEMIHQAILQKRITRSNQGGWVDYSVRLCVTIGVQSTID
;
A
#
# COMPACT_ATOMS: atom_id res chain seq x y z
N MET A 1 3.60 -17.99 -9.77
CA MET A 1 4.27 -18.05 -8.45
C MET A 1 3.30 -17.48 -7.44
N SER A 2 2.71 -18.33 -6.61
CA SER A 2 1.79 -17.91 -5.54
C SER A 2 2.57 -17.13 -4.48
N SER A 3 2.00 -16.02 -4.01
CA SER A 3 2.41 -15.45 -2.73
C SER A 3 2.10 -16.49 -1.66
N PHE A 4 3.07 -16.94 -0.88
CA PHE A 4 2.80 -17.92 0.19
C PHE A 4 2.05 -17.29 1.39
N PHE A 5 2.02 -15.96 1.46
CA PHE A 5 1.40 -15.21 2.56
C PHE A 5 -0.02 -14.73 2.23
N PHE A 6 -0.27 -14.37 0.97
CA PHE A 6 -1.55 -13.86 0.51
C PHE A 6 -2.13 -14.82 -0.52
N PHE A 7 -3.44 -14.78 -0.75
CA PHE A 7 -4.01 -15.49 -1.89
C PHE A 7 -3.40 -14.98 -3.21
N GLU A 8 -3.57 -15.75 -4.29
CA GLU A 8 -3.06 -15.35 -5.59
C GLU A 8 -3.78 -14.09 -6.08
N VAL A 9 -3.01 -13.00 -6.22
CA VAL A 9 -3.46 -11.76 -6.85
C VAL A 9 -3.11 -11.85 -8.33
N PRO A 10 -4.08 -11.97 -9.24
CA PRO A 10 -3.81 -12.12 -10.67
C PRO A 10 -3.19 -10.85 -11.27
N TRP A 11 -2.52 -11.01 -12.40
CA TRP A 11 -2.18 -9.89 -13.28
C TRP A 11 -3.34 -9.63 -14.24
N ARG A 12 -3.59 -8.37 -14.56
CA ARG A 12 -4.59 -7.94 -15.55
C ARG A 12 -4.04 -6.82 -16.43
N PRO A 13 -4.42 -6.76 -17.71
CA PRO A 13 -4.14 -5.60 -18.54
C PRO A 13 -4.90 -4.38 -18.00
N VAL A 14 -4.21 -3.26 -17.83
CA VAL A 14 -4.79 -1.99 -17.38
C VAL A 14 -4.27 -0.89 -18.28
N VAL A 15 -5.17 -0.05 -18.79
CA VAL A 15 -4.76 1.22 -19.39
C VAL A 15 -4.55 2.21 -18.27
N ILE A 16 -3.33 2.71 -18.09
CA ILE A 16 -3.05 3.74 -17.09
C ILE A 16 -3.40 5.09 -17.72
N GLU A 17 -4.29 5.83 -17.07
CA GLU A 17 -4.74 7.15 -17.48
C GLU A 17 -4.36 8.18 -16.43
N ASN A 18 -4.25 9.44 -16.85
CA ASN A 18 -4.07 10.54 -15.91
C ASN A 18 -5.33 10.72 -15.05
N ASP A 19 -5.19 10.58 -13.74
CA ASP A 19 -6.27 10.85 -12.77
C ASP A 19 -5.96 12.13 -11.98
N GLU A 20 -6.49 13.25 -12.48
CA GLU A 20 -6.26 14.58 -11.88
C GLU A 20 -6.73 14.69 -10.43
N ARG A 21 -7.65 13.82 -10.00
CA ARG A 21 -8.13 13.82 -8.62
C ARG A 21 -6.96 13.59 -7.65
N PHE A 22 -6.03 12.69 -7.97
CA PHE A 22 -4.85 12.41 -7.14
C PHE A 22 -3.78 13.51 -7.24
N ILE A 23 -3.80 14.31 -8.30
CA ILE A 23 -2.94 15.50 -8.44
C ILE A 23 -3.46 16.62 -7.55
N ILE A 24 -4.77 16.83 -7.50
CA ILE A 24 -5.40 17.95 -6.79
C ILE A 24 -5.56 17.66 -5.29
N ALA A 25 -5.96 16.44 -4.92
CA ALA A 25 -6.25 16.10 -3.52
C ALA A 25 -4.97 15.96 -2.68
N GLU A 26 -4.96 16.51 -1.47
CA GLU A 26 -3.86 16.34 -0.51
C GLU A 26 -3.95 14.94 0.14
N PRO A 27 -2.83 14.22 0.34
CA PRO A 27 -2.84 13.01 1.16
C PRO A 27 -3.15 13.38 2.61
N GLU A 28 -3.96 12.58 3.30
CA GLU A 28 -4.26 12.85 4.70
C GLU A 28 -3.01 12.68 5.58
N PRO A 29 -2.68 13.62 6.49
CA PRO A 29 -1.49 13.54 7.34
C PRO A 29 -1.43 12.27 8.21
N GLU A 30 -2.58 11.68 8.51
CA GLU A 30 -2.72 10.46 9.32
C GLU A 30 -2.39 9.19 8.55
N LEU A 31 -2.49 9.19 7.22
CA LEU A 31 -1.92 8.13 6.38
C LEU A 31 -0.38 8.17 6.41
N MET A 32 0.19 9.28 6.88
CA MET A 32 1.63 9.49 7.05
C MET A 32 2.10 9.27 8.50
N SER A 33 1.18 8.98 9.43
CA SER A 33 1.45 8.79 10.86
C SER A 33 0.87 7.45 11.34
N SER A 34 1.51 6.76 12.30
CA SER A 34 0.96 5.51 12.85
C SER A 34 -0.25 5.72 13.77
N ASN A 35 -0.70 6.96 13.95
CA ASN A 35 -1.78 7.36 14.85
C ASN A 35 -2.94 7.89 14.01
N GLN A 36 -4.07 7.19 14.06
CA GLN A 36 -5.30 7.52 13.35
C GLN A 36 -6.26 8.25 14.28
N ASN A 37 -6.02 9.54 14.51
CA ASN A 37 -6.91 10.29 15.39
C ASN A 37 -6.95 11.78 15.07
N GLU A 38 -7.64 12.14 13.99
CA GLU A 38 -8.52 13.30 13.89
C GLU A 38 -9.29 13.30 12.56
N SER A 39 -10.59 13.56 12.66
CA SER A 39 -11.52 13.49 11.53
C SER A 39 -11.28 14.65 10.56
N LEU A 40 -10.64 14.37 9.42
CA LEU A 40 -10.76 15.17 8.20
C LEU A 40 -11.65 14.43 7.20
N GLU A 41 -12.26 15.17 6.26
CA GLU A 41 -12.96 14.55 5.14
C GLU A 41 -11.99 13.61 4.42
N PRO A 42 -12.31 12.31 4.27
CA PRO A 42 -11.36 11.34 3.77
C PRO A 42 -10.93 11.74 2.35
N SER A 43 -9.61 11.91 2.19
CA SER A 43 -9.01 12.15 0.90
C SER A 43 -9.20 10.92 0.02
N ILE A 44 -9.23 11.09 -1.30
CA ILE A 44 -9.26 9.94 -2.23
C ILE A 44 -8.03 9.03 -2.05
N TRP A 45 -6.94 9.55 -1.47
CA TRP A 45 -5.75 8.77 -1.09
C TRP A 45 -6.08 7.69 -0.04
N ASN A 46 -7.10 7.90 0.80
CA ASN A 46 -7.59 6.91 1.75
C ASN A 46 -8.20 5.69 1.05
N GLU A 47 -8.76 5.86 -0.16
CA GLU A 47 -9.31 4.75 -0.96
C GLU A 47 -8.22 3.76 -1.40
N LEU A 48 -6.97 4.21 -1.51
CA LEU A 48 -5.84 3.36 -1.90
C LEU A 48 -5.20 2.65 -0.70
N TRP A 49 -5.52 3.05 0.52
CA TRP A 49 -4.76 2.71 1.71
C TRP A 49 -5.55 1.88 2.72
N PRO A 50 -5.58 0.54 2.58
CA PRO A 50 -6.22 -0.33 3.57
C PRO A 50 -5.44 -0.34 4.89
N GLY A 51 -4.16 0.00 4.88
CA GLY A 51 -3.24 -0.05 6.02
C GLY A 51 -1.92 -0.72 5.65
N THR A 52 -0.83 -0.40 6.36
CA THR A 52 0.50 -0.95 6.05
C THR A 52 0.77 -2.30 6.67
N TRP A 53 0.21 -2.54 7.85
CA TRP A 53 0.66 -3.61 8.73
C TRP A 53 -0.30 -4.79 8.69
N VAL A 54 0.27 -5.99 8.61
CA VAL A 54 -0.46 -7.26 8.63
C VAL A 54 0.16 -8.20 9.66
N ALA A 55 -0.63 -9.15 10.17
CA ALA A 55 -0.12 -10.24 10.99
C ALA A 55 -0.46 -11.60 10.37
N PHE A 56 0.45 -12.56 10.55
CA PHE A 56 0.27 -13.95 10.18
C PHE A 56 0.45 -14.82 11.40
N ASP A 57 -0.46 -15.78 11.61
CA ASP A 57 -0.33 -16.75 12.70
C ASP A 57 0.85 -17.70 12.52
N ASP A 58 1.23 -17.98 11.27
CA ASP A 58 2.39 -18.80 10.94
C ASP A 58 3.17 -18.18 9.76
N PRO A 59 4.23 -17.40 10.03
CA PRO A 59 5.05 -16.78 9.00
C PRO A 59 6.04 -17.76 8.33
N SER A 60 6.18 -19.00 8.82
CA SER A 60 7.12 -19.99 8.28
C SER A 60 6.74 -20.44 6.87
N ILE A 61 5.44 -20.43 6.55
CA ILE A 61 4.87 -20.85 5.26
C ILE A 61 5.44 -20.06 4.07
N GLY A 62 5.85 -18.81 4.28
CA GLY A 62 6.49 -17.99 3.25
C GLY A 62 7.94 -17.60 3.56
N GLY A 63 8.58 -18.26 4.52
CA GLY A 63 10.00 -18.06 4.83
C GLY A 63 10.34 -16.72 5.51
N ALA A 64 9.38 -16.10 6.20
CA ALA A 64 9.58 -14.84 6.90
C ALA A 64 9.71 -14.98 8.42
N GLU A 65 9.62 -16.22 8.94
CA GLU A 65 9.69 -16.52 10.38
C GLU A 65 10.91 -15.88 11.07
N GLY A 66 10.68 -15.33 12.25
CA GLY A 66 11.72 -14.76 13.12
C GLY A 66 12.19 -13.38 12.67
N ARG A 67 11.58 -12.78 11.65
CA ARG A 67 11.91 -11.44 11.14
C ARG A 67 10.82 -10.40 11.42
N GLY A 68 9.63 -10.83 11.82
CA GLY A 68 8.51 -9.95 12.12
C GLY A 68 8.47 -9.50 13.58
N MET A 69 7.47 -8.67 13.89
CA MET A 69 7.17 -8.27 15.26
C MET A 69 6.43 -9.41 15.97
N GLN A 70 6.99 -9.94 17.05
CA GLN A 70 6.34 -10.97 17.87
C GLN A 70 5.04 -10.44 18.48
N MET A 71 3.88 -10.85 17.96
CA MET A 71 2.59 -10.26 18.31
C MET A 71 2.17 -10.55 19.75
N THR A 72 2.60 -11.68 20.30
CA THR A 72 2.45 -12.00 21.73
C THR A 72 3.22 -11.04 22.66
N ARG A 73 4.13 -10.20 22.13
CA ARG A 73 4.87 -9.19 22.91
C ARG A 73 4.38 -7.77 22.66
N VAL A 74 3.95 -7.49 21.43
CA VAL A 74 3.61 -6.12 21.00
C VAL A 74 2.10 -5.91 20.86
N GLY A 75 1.30 -6.97 20.96
CA GLY A 75 -0.16 -6.92 20.91
C GLY A 75 -0.76 -6.26 22.15
N SER A 76 -1.89 -5.57 22.00
CA SER A 76 -2.62 -4.99 23.12
C SER A 76 -3.21 -6.05 24.05
N ASP A 77 -3.63 -7.19 23.47
CA ASP A 77 -3.94 -8.42 24.19
C ASP A 77 -3.03 -9.54 23.66
N PRO A 78 -1.92 -9.86 24.36
CA PRO A 78 -1.04 -10.97 23.99
C PRO A 78 -1.72 -12.33 23.83
N SER A 79 -2.81 -12.57 24.56
CA SER A 79 -3.51 -13.86 24.55
C SER A 79 -4.40 -14.06 23.31
N ALA A 80 -4.70 -12.97 22.60
CA ALA A 80 -5.43 -13.00 21.33
C ALA A 80 -4.60 -13.49 20.14
N TRP A 81 -3.27 -13.65 20.31
CA TRP A 81 -2.35 -14.04 19.24
C TRP A 81 -1.83 -15.46 19.42
N ALA A 82 -1.64 -16.19 18.32
CA ALA A 82 -0.92 -17.45 18.35
C ALA A 82 0.53 -17.22 18.77
N LYS A 83 1.16 -18.24 19.37
CA LYS A 83 2.56 -18.14 19.84
C LYS A 83 3.55 -17.80 18.72
N THR A 84 3.21 -18.17 17.50
CA THR A 84 3.97 -17.98 16.27
C THR A 84 3.55 -16.72 15.51
N SER A 85 2.55 -15.96 15.99
CA SER A 85 2.04 -14.81 15.26
C SER A 85 3.09 -13.70 15.15
N GLU A 86 3.38 -13.28 13.92
CA GLU A 86 4.31 -12.19 13.63
C GLU A 86 3.67 -11.11 12.74
N GLY A 87 3.97 -9.85 13.04
CA GLY A 87 3.52 -8.66 12.30
C GLY A 87 4.57 -8.13 11.33
N PHE A 88 4.13 -7.71 10.14
CA PHE A 88 4.97 -7.24 9.04
C PHE A 88 4.37 -6.02 8.33
N GLY A 89 5.24 -5.19 7.75
CA GLY A 89 4.82 -4.14 6.82
C GLY A 89 4.72 -4.69 5.39
N VAL A 90 3.67 -4.30 4.66
CA VAL A 90 3.47 -4.71 3.28
C VAL A 90 4.18 -3.72 2.35
N ALA A 91 5.05 -4.22 1.47
CA ALA A 91 5.93 -3.41 0.63
C ALA A 91 5.18 -2.40 -0.25
N VAL A 92 4.11 -2.81 -0.94
CA VAL A 92 3.31 -1.91 -1.80
C VAL A 92 2.66 -0.77 -1.02
N MET A 93 2.31 -1.01 0.25
CA MET A 93 1.81 0.05 1.12
C MET A 93 2.94 0.97 1.55
N HIS A 94 4.11 0.46 1.94
CA HIS A 94 5.26 1.33 2.19
C HIS A 94 5.60 2.21 0.97
N GLN A 95 5.58 1.65 -0.23
CA GLN A 95 5.81 2.38 -1.48
C GLN A 95 4.75 3.48 -1.71
N LEU A 96 3.46 3.18 -1.49
CA LEU A 96 2.40 4.18 -1.61
C LEU A 96 2.54 5.31 -0.56
N HIS A 97 3.04 5.01 0.64
CA HIS A 97 3.37 6.05 1.63
C HIS A 97 4.53 6.93 1.17
N CYS A 98 5.52 6.35 0.50
CA CYS A 98 6.58 7.13 -0.13
C CYS A 98 6.02 8.08 -1.21
N VAL A 99 5.08 7.63 -2.05
CA VAL A 99 4.42 8.48 -3.05
C VAL A 99 3.70 9.65 -2.38
N MET A 100 2.90 9.38 -1.35
CA MET A 100 2.20 10.42 -0.58
C MET A 100 3.18 11.39 0.09
N SER A 101 4.29 10.89 0.63
CA SER A 101 5.34 11.71 1.26
C SER A 101 6.04 12.64 0.28
N VAL A 102 6.37 12.14 -0.92
CA VAL A 102 6.98 12.97 -1.98
C VAL A 102 6.00 14.03 -2.46
N LYS A 103 4.72 13.68 -2.62
CA LYS A 103 3.67 14.64 -2.96
C LYS A 103 3.52 15.73 -1.90
N GLN A 104 3.45 15.37 -0.62
CA GLN A 104 3.37 16.35 0.46
C GLN A 104 4.56 17.32 0.45
N ALA A 105 5.76 16.80 0.20
CA ALA A 105 6.96 17.63 0.10
C ALA A 105 6.92 18.59 -1.10
N LEU A 106 6.38 18.17 -2.25
CA LEU A 106 6.17 19.05 -3.40
C LEU A 106 5.19 20.17 -3.06
N MET A 107 4.07 19.83 -2.41
CA MET A 107 3.06 20.80 -1.98
C MET A 107 3.61 21.79 -0.93
N ASP A 108 4.42 21.32 0.01
CA ASP A 108 5.10 22.17 0.99
C ASP A 108 6.05 23.15 0.30
N TYR A 109 6.82 22.67 -0.69
CA TYR A 109 7.71 23.49 -1.49
C TYR A 109 6.96 24.58 -2.27
N GLU A 110 5.89 24.22 -2.98
CA GLU A 110 5.06 25.16 -3.75
C GLU A 110 4.41 26.22 -2.87
N ALA A 111 4.03 25.85 -1.65
CA ALA A 111 3.47 26.76 -0.66
C ALA A 111 4.53 27.59 0.10
N GLY A 112 5.82 27.42 -0.19
CA GLY A 112 6.92 28.09 0.52
C GLY A 112 7.07 27.67 1.98
N ARG A 113 6.53 26.49 2.36
CA ARG A 113 6.67 25.92 3.70
C ARG A 113 8.05 25.27 3.86
N ASN A 114 8.62 25.44 5.04
CA ASN A 114 9.96 24.94 5.32
C ASN A 114 9.91 23.50 5.83
N THR A 115 10.55 22.59 5.12
CA THR A 115 10.65 21.18 5.49
C THR A 115 11.81 20.94 6.46
N SER A 116 11.57 20.14 7.50
CA SER A 116 12.62 19.85 8.50
C SER A 116 13.75 19.00 7.90
N ARG A 117 14.96 19.07 8.47
CA ARG A 117 16.07 18.19 8.07
C ARG A 117 15.73 16.70 8.21
N HIS A 118 14.92 16.34 9.20
CA HIS A 118 14.42 14.98 9.37
C HIS A 118 13.52 14.58 8.20
N ALA A 119 12.63 15.47 7.76
CA ALA A 119 11.79 15.26 6.58
C ALA A 119 12.65 15.03 5.31
N HIS A 120 13.73 15.79 5.11
CA HIS A 120 14.64 15.56 3.98
C HIS A 120 15.28 14.17 3.99
N GLY A 121 15.77 13.72 5.16
CA GLY A 121 16.32 12.37 5.29
C GLY A 121 15.29 11.28 4.95
N HIS A 122 14.04 11.46 5.40
CA HIS A 122 12.95 10.55 5.09
C HIS A 122 12.60 10.55 3.60
N LEU A 123 12.60 11.71 2.93
CA LEU A 123 12.35 11.81 1.49
C LEU A 123 13.46 11.13 0.66
N HIS A 124 14.73 11.24 1.06
CA HIS A 124 15.80 10.49 0.38
C HIS A 124 15.61 8.97 0.50
N HIS A 125 15.18 8.49 1.66
CA HIS A 125 14.82 7.08 1.83
C HIS A 125 13.62 6.69 0.95
N CYS A 126 12.58 7.53 0.90
CA CYS A 126 11.40 7.31 0.05
C CYS A 126 11.79 7.18 -1.42
N LEU A 127 12.64 8.09 -1.93
CA LEU A 127 13.10 8.07 -3.32
C LEU A 127 13.89 6.79 -3.65
N GLU A 128 14.75 6.33 -2.74
CA GLU A 128 15.51 5.08 -2.94
C GLU A 128 14.58 3.85 -2.92
N THR A 129 13.62 3.81 -1.99
CA THR A 129 12.61 2.74 -1.94
C THR A 129 11.79 2.68 -3.23
N LEU A 130 11.33 3.83 -3.74
CA LEU A 130 10.59 3.91 -5.00
C LEU A 130 11.44 3.49 -6.20
N ARG A 131 12.71 3.91 -6.26
CA ARG A 131 13.65 3.50 -7.33
C ARG A 131 13.84 1.98 -7.35
N GLN A 132 14.05 1.36 -6.18
CA GLN A 132 14.20 -0.09 -6.05
C GLN A 132 12.91 -0.82 -6.42
N ALA A 133 11.74 -0.26 -6.07
CA ALA A 133 10.44 -0.83 -6.45
C ALA A 133 10.24 -0.84 -7.96
N VAL A 134 10.55 0.26 -8.65
CA VAL A 134 10.49 0.35 -10.13
C VAL A 134 11.40 -0.71 -10.76
N MET A 135 12.63 -0.87 -10.27
CA MET A 135 13.55 -1.89 -10.79
C MET A 135 13.08 -3.33 -10.50
N CYS A 136 12.47 -3.56 -9.34
CA CYS A 136 11.97 -4.87 -8.93
C CYS A 136 10.78 -5.31 -9.80
N HIS A 137 9.87 -4.38 -10.12
CA HIS A 137 8.68 -4.69 -10.90
C HIS A 137 8.92 -4.63 -12.42
N GLY A 138 9.82 -3.76 -12.88
CA GLY A 138 10.31 -3.73 -14.27
C GLY A 138 9.18 -3.69 -15.30
N ASP A 139 8.40 -2.62 -15.32
CA ASP A 139 7.32 -2.46 -16.30
C ASP A 139 7.88 -2.37 -17.73
N LEU A 140 7.43 -3.26 -18.61
CA LEU A 140 7.89 -3.37 -20.00
C LEU A 140 6.80 -2.92 -21.00
N ALA A 141 5.74 -2.27 -20.53
CA ALA A 141 4.74 -1.66 -21.40
C ALA A 141 5.42 -0.71 -22.40
N LEU A 142 4.99 -0.76 -23.67
CA LEU A 142 5.45 0.18 -24.68
C LEU A 142 4.65 1.47 -24.56
N GLU A 143 5.35 2.58 -24.43
CA GLU A 143 4.71 3.90 -24.39
C GLU A 143 4.64 4.52 -25.78
N HIS A 144 3.45 5.03 -26.15
CA HIS A 144 3.26 5.77 -27.38
C HIS A 144 4.04 7.09 -27.35
N PRO A 145 4.81 7.42 -28.40
CA PRO A 145 5.53 8.68 -28.46
C PRO A 145 4.56 9.85 -28.65
N VAL A 146 4.83 10.95 -27.95
CA VAL A 146 4.21 12.26 -28.18
C VAL A 146 5.23 13.23 -28.77
N ASP A 147 4.77 14.12 -29.64
CA ASP A 147 5.59 15.19 -30.20
C ASP A 147 5.26 16.51 -29.50
N HIS A 148 6.27 17.13 -28.91
CA HIS A 148 6.18 18.47 -28.33
C HIS A 148 7.24 19.37 -28.99
N ASP A 149 6.78 20.19 -29.93
CA ASP A 149 7.59 21.15 -30.69
C ASP A 149 8.82 20.50 -31.37
N GLY A 150 8.61 19.35 -32.01
CA GLY A 150 9.66 18.61 -32.72
C GLY A 150 10.57 17.77 -31.83
N ARG A 151 10.26 17.65 -30.53
CA ARG A 151 10.93 16.72 -29.61
C ARG A 151 10.01 15.55 -29.29
N GLN A 152 10.52 14.33 -29.46
CA GLN A 152 9.81 13.12 -29.05
C GLN A 152 9.93 12.91 -27.55
N GLY A 153 8.82 12.60 -26.89
CA GLY A 153 8.73 12.21 -25.49
C GLY A 153 7.68 11.13 -25.28
N VAL A 154 7.43 10.79 -24.02
CA VAL A 154 6.36 9.88 -23.60
C VAL A 154 5.66 10.47 -22.39
N THR A 155 4.38 10.16 -22.20
CA THR A 155 3.54 10.75 -21.14
C THR A 155 3.33 9.82 -19.95
N GLY A 156 3.56 8.51 -20.09
CA GLY A 156 3.16 7.50 -19.13
C GLY A 156 1.70 7.04 -19.24
N TRP A 157 0.87 7.66 -20.09
CA TRP A 157 -0.59 7.46 -20.12
C TRP A 157 -1.09 6.84 -21.43
N GLY A 158 -2.27 6.21 -21.38
CA GLY A 158 -2.97 5.66 -22.54
C GLY A 158 -2.36 4.38 -23.11
N ASN A 159 -1.38 3.79 -22.42
CA ASN A 159 -0.71 2.55 -22.80
C ASN A 159 -1.26 1.39 -21.98
N VAL A 160 -1.20 0.17 -22.51
CA VAL A 160 -1.61 -1.03 -21.77
C VAL A 160 -0.44 -1.55 -20.96
N HIS A 161 -0.63 -1.58 -19.64
CA HIS A 161 0.31 -2.15 -18.67
C HIS A 161 -0.22 -3.49 -18.16
N MET A 162 0.69 -4.34 -17.66
CA MET A 162 0.31 -5.55 -16.96
C MET A 162 0.41 -5.28 -15.46
N CYS A 163 -0.72 -5.11 -14.79
CA CYS A 163 -0.77 -4.72 -13.37
C CYS A 163 -1.34 -5.85 -12.51
N ARG A 164 -0.88 -5.99 -11.27
CA ARG A 164 -1.57 -6.83 -10.30
C ARG A 164 -2.95 -6.23 -10.01
N ASP A 165 -3.96 -7.08 -9.84
CA ASP A 165 -5.31 -6.61 -9.53
C ASP A 165 -5.32 -5.84 -8.17
N TRP A 166 -5.54 -4.53 -8.25
CA TRP A 166 -5.44 -3.63 -7.10
C TRP A 166 -6.50 -3.91 -6.04
N GLU A 167 -7.72 -4.26 -6.46
CA GLU A 167 -8.80 -4.59 -5.52
C GLU A 167 -8.43 -5.85 -4.73
N MET A 168 -7.88 -6.85 -5.42
CA MET A 168 -7.41 -8.08 -4.76
C MET A 168 -6.21 -7.83 -3.83
N ILE A 169 -5.30 -6.90 -4.16
CA ILE A 169 -4.26 -6.45 -3.21
C ILE A 169 -4.91 -5.84 -1.96
N HIS A 170 -5.88 -4.96 -2.16
CA HIS A 170 -6.58 -4.27 -1.07
C HIS A 170 -7.25 -5.27 -0.13
N GLN A 171 -7.99 -6.23 -0.69
CA GLN A 171 -8.65 -7.30 0.07
C GLN A 171 -7.64 -8.22 0.78
N ALA A 172 -6.52 -8.55 0.14
CA ALA A 172 -5.47 -9.38 0.74
C ALA A 172 -4.92 -8.75 2.02
N ILE A 173 -4.74 -7.42 2.02
CA ILE A 173 -4.25 -6.68 3.18
C ILE A 173 -5.35 -6.56 4.24
N LEU A 174 -6.57 -6.20 3.85
CA LEU A 174 -7.70 -6.07 4.78
C LEU A 174 -7.95 -7.36 5.57
N GLN A 175 -7.76 -8.55 4.98
CA GLN A 175 -7.97 -9.83 5.66
C GLN A 175 -6.91 -10.16 6.73
N LYS A 176 -5.80 -9.43 6.76
CA LYS A 176 -4.68 -9.67 7.68
C LYS A 176 -4.27 -8.44 8.48
N ARG A 177 -4.99 -7.34 8.29
CA ARG A 177 -4.63 -6.01 8.79
C ARG A 177 -4.54 -5.97 10.30
N ILE A 178 -3.52 -5.27 10.80
CA ILE A 178 -3.39 -4.89 12.20
C ILE A 178 -3.27 -3.38 12.33
N THR A 179 -3.78 -2.83 13.45
CA THR A 179 -3.67 -1.39 13.76
C THR A 179 -3.19 -1.17 15.19
N ARG A 180 -2.77 0.06 15.51
CA ARG A 180 -2.45 0.46 16.88
C ARG A 180 -3.73 0.73 17.65
N SER A 181 -3.82 0.21 18.87
CA SER A 181 -4.92 0.58 19.77
C SER A 181 -4.66 1.96 20.40
N ASN A 182 -5.74 2.64 20.80
CA ASN A 182 -5.65 3.92 21.53
C ASN A 182 -4.92 3.80 22.89
N GLN A 183 -4.82 2.59 23.44
CA GLN A 183 -4.14 2.30 24.70
C GLN A 183 -2.71 1.78 24.49
N GLY A 184 -2.23 1.77 23.24
CA GLY A 184 -0.95 1.18 22.86
C GLY A 184 -1.05 -0.30 22.48
N GLY A 185 0.01 -0.84 21.88
CA GLY A 185 0.04 -2.20 21.33
C GLY A 185 -0.74 -2.35 20.02
N TRP A 186 -0.63 -3.54 19.41
CA TRP A 186 -1.28 -3.89 18.15
C TRP A 186 -2.52 -4.75 18.36
N VAL A 187 -3.56 -4.52 17.55
CA VAL A 187 -4.80 -5.29 17.54
C VAL A 187 -5.08 -5.84 16.14
N ASP A 188 -5.71 -7.01 16.09
CA ASP A 188 -6.30 -7.53 14.85
C ASP A 188 -7.43 -6.60 14.41
N TYR A 189 -7.30 -6.07 13.21
CA TYR A 189 -8.28 -5.20 12.58
C TYR A 189 -8.62 -5.71 11.18
N SER A 190 -8.54 -7.04 11.03
CA SER A 190 -8.84 -7.74 9.80
C SER A 190 -10.34 -7.75 9.52
N VAL A 191 -10.69 -7.57 8.26
CA VAL A 191 -12.06 -7.73 7.77
C VAL A 191 -12.20 -9.17 7.28
N ARG A 192 -12.99 -9.97 8.00
CA ARG A 192 -13.38 -11.31 7.52
C ARG A 192 -14.48 -11.13 6.48
N LEU A 193 -14.11 -11.17 5.19
CA LEU A 193 -15.09 -11.22 4.12
C LEU A 193 -15.87 -12.54 4.24
N CYS A 194 -17.18 -12.48 4.45
CA CYS A 194 -18.08 -13.58 4.10
C CYS A 194 -18.07 -13.70 2.58
N VAL A 195 -17.17 -14.51 2.02
CA VAL A 195 -17.21 -14.81 0.60
C VAL A 195 -18.40 -15.75 0.36
N THR A 196 -19.57 -15.18 0.05
CA THR A 196 -20.60 -15.92 -0.70
C THR A 196 -20.04 -16.12 -2.11
N ILE A 197 -19.25 -17.18 -2.29
CA ILE A 197 -18.92 -17.66 -3.62
C ILE A 197 -20.24 -18.11 -4.23
N GLY A 198 -20.75 -17.31 -5.17
CA GLY A 198 -21.90 -17.66 -5.98
C GLY A 198 -21.60 -18.91 -6.78
N VAL A 199 -21.98 -20.06 -6.23
CA VAL A 199 -22.31 -21.25 -7.02
C VAL A 199 -23.82 -21.21 -7.18
N GLN A 200 -24.28 -20.80 -8.36
CA GLN A 200 -25.63 -21.10 -8.81
C GLN A 200 -25.78 -22.63 -8.78
N SER A 201 -26.51 -23.13 -7.79
CA SER A 201 -27.12 -24.44 -7.90
C SER A 201 -28.34 -24.27 -8.80
N THR A 202 -28.19 -24.67 -10.06
CA THR A 202 -29.35 -25.09 -10.86
C THR A 202 -29.85 -26.37 -10.25
N ILE A 203 -31.03 -26.31 -9.62
CA ILE A 203 -31.84 -27.47 -9.32
C ILE A 203 -32.98 -27.45 -10.36
N ASP A 204 -32.93 -28.42 -11.27
CA ASP A 204 -34.13 -28.95 -11.93
C ASP A 204 -34.98 -29.73 -10.92
#